data_AF-A0A1B1B423-F1
#
_entry.id   AF-A0A1B1B423-F1
#
_cell.length_a   1.000
_cell.length_b   1.000
_cell.length_c   1.000
_cell.angle_alpha   90.00
_cell.angle_beta   90.00
_cell.angle_gamma   90.00
#
_symmetry.space_group_name_H-M   'P 1'
#
loop_
_entity.id
_entity.type
_entity.pdbx_description
1 polymer ?
#
loop_
_entity_poly.entity_id
_entity_poly.type
_entity_poly.pdbx_seq_one_letter_code
_entity_poly.pdbx_strand_id
1 'polypeptide(L)'
;MPATSTRNENALYEALILERYGRTLDELLQEQTRRPLPELLKEQHRRPRVPPVPVRQQPKPDPDAAEHYAALLEATTPRRRRSTV
;
A
#
# COMPACT_ATOMS: atom_id res chain seq x y z
N MET A 1 25.32 -21.36 5.69
CA MET A 1 25.52 -22.80 5.94
C MET A 1 24.39 -23.28 6.83
N PRO A 2 23.43 -24.11 6.38
CA PRO A 2 22.43 -24.67 7.27
C PRO A 2 23.09 -25.70 8.20
N ALA A 3 22.74 -25.69 9.49
CA ALA A 3 23.27 -26.64 10.45
C ALA A 3 22.78 -28.06 10.14
N THR A 4 23.69 -29.00 9.90
CA THR A 4 23.41 -30.43 9.80
C THR A 4 23.29 -31.02 11.20
N SER A 5 22.25 -30.63 11.93
CA SER A 5 21.96 -31.24 13.24
C SER A 5 21.53 -32.68 13.01
N THR A 6 22.24 -33.66 13.56
CA THR A 6 21.88 -35.06 13.36
C THR A 6 20.62 -35.37 14.19
N ARG A 7 19.77 -36.30 13.70
CA ARG A 7 18.51 -36.65 14.39
C ARG A 7 18.72 -37.09 15.84
N ASN A 8 19.89 -37.66 16.15
CA ASN A 8 20.25 -38.12 17.49
C ASN A 8 20.64 -36.96 18.42
N GLU A 9 21.29 -35.93 17.90
CA GLU A 9 21.59 -34.71 18.66
C GLU A 9 20.30 -34.01 19.08
N ASN A 10 19.33 -33.90 18.17
CA ASN A 10 18.04 -33.28 18.48
C ASN A 10 17.30 -34.00 19.62
N ALA A 11 17.26 -35.34 19.61
CA ALA A 11 16.62 -36.12 20.67
C ALA A 11 17.32 -35.94 22.04
N LEU A 12 18.65 -35.83 22.05
CA LEU A 12 19.42 -35.55 23.26
C LEU A 12 19.13 -34.15 23.80
N TYR A 13 19.05 -33.15 22.94
CA TYR A 13 18.68 -31.79 23.34
C TYR A 13 17.26 -31.72 23.90
N GLU A 14 16.29 -32.40 23.28
CA GLU A 14 14.92 -32.47 23.77
C GLU A 14 14.83 -33.11 25.17
N ALA A 15 15.58 -34.18 25.42
CA ALA A 15 15.63 -34.83 26.73
C ALA A 15 16.22 -33.90 27.80
N LEU A 16 17.30 -33.18 27.49
CA LEU A 16 17.92 -32.22 28.42
C LEU A 16 16.98 -31.04 28.73
N ILE A 17 16.20 -30.58 27.75
CA ILE A 17 15.22 -29.51 27.94
C ILE A 17 14.10 -29.99 28.87
N LEU A 18 13.60 -31.21 28.66
CA LEU A 18 12.60 -31.82 29.52
C LEU A 18 13.10 -32.00 30.96
N GLU A 19 14.33 -32.45 31.15
CA GLU A 19 14.93 -32.60 32.48
C GLU A 19 15.06 -31.25 33.21
N ARG A 20 15.50 -30.20 32.49
CA ARG A 20 15.78 -28.89 33.09
C ARG A 20 14.53 -28.06 33.36
N TYR A 21 13.52 -28.15 32.50
CA TYR A 21 12.35 -27.28 32.52
C TYR A 21 11.04 -28.02 32.82
N GLY A 22 11.06 -29.36 32.87
CA GLY A 22 9.88 -30.20 33.09
C GLY A 22 8.84 -30.13 31.98
N ARG A 23 9.20 -29.54 30.82
CA ARG A 23 8.30 -29.21 29.71
C ARG A 23 9.04 -29.37 28.39
N THR A 24 8.29 -29.62 27.32
CA THR A 24 8.89 -29.74 25.98
C THR A 24 9.33 -28.37 25.47
N LEU A 25 10.27 -28.37 24.51
CA LEU A 25 10.70 -27.14 23.84
C LEU A 25 9.52 -26.42 23.16
N ASP A 26 8.61 -27.17 22.54
CA ASP A 26 7.44 -26.64 21.84
C ASP A 26 6.51 -25.87 22.79
N GLU A 27 6.29 -26.40 24.00
CA GLU A 27 5.48 -25.73 25.02
C GLU A 27 6.10 -24.41 25.47
N LEU A 28 7.42 -24.39 25.68
CA LEU A 28 8.16 -23.19 26.07
C LEU A 28 8.08 -22.11 24.97
N LEU A 29 8.20 -22.50 23.70
CA LEU A 29 8.07 -21.58 22.56
C LEU A 29 6.62 -21.07 22.40
N GLN A 30 5.63 -21.92 22.65
CA GLN A 30 4.22 -21.52 22.63
C GLN A 30 3.91 -20.49 23.74
N GLU A 31 4.45 -20.65 24.95
CA GLU A 31 4.27 -19.67 26.02
C GLU A 31 4.87 -18.31 25.68
N GLN A 32 6.01 -18.28 25.00
CA GLN A 32 6.65 -17.03 24.56
C GLN A 32 5.82 -16.31 23.49
N THR A 33 5.22 -17.04 22.58
CA THR A 33 4.41 -16.47 21.48
C THR A 33 2.99 -16.10 21.90
N ARG A 34 2.46 -16.69 22.98
CA ARG A 34 1.17 -16.28 23.57
C ARG A 34 1.20 -14.92 24.25
N ARG A 35 2.38 -14.42 24.61
CA ARG A 35 2.49 -13.05 25.16
C ARG A 35 2.12 -12.06 24.05
N PRO A 36 1.25 -11.07 24.34
CA PRO A 36 0.90 -10.09 23.32
C PRO A 36 2.19 -9.44 22.81
N LEU A 37 2.37 -9.46 21.49
CA LEU A 37 3.50 -8.81 20.84
C LEU A 37 3.63 -7.38 21.41
N PRO A 38 4.85 -6.98 21.85
CA PRO A 38 5.07 -5.66 22.43
C PRO A 38 4.53 -4.60 21.47
N GLU A 39 3.86 -3.59 22.02
CA GLU A 39 3.16 -2.58 21.21
C GLU A 39 4.07 -1.88 20.19
N LEU A 40 5.38 -1.82 20.48
CA LEU A 40 6.43 -1.35 19.59
C LEU A 40 6.46 -2.05 18.21
N LEU A 41 6.11 -3.34 18.14
CA LEU A 41 6.00 -4.07 16.86
C LEU A 41 4.70 -3.75 16.11
N LYS A 42 3.66 -3.32 16.82
CA LYS A 42 2.40 -2.86 16.20
C LYS A 42 2.54 -1.46 15.60
N GLU A 43 3.42 -0.63 16.17
CA GLU A 43 3.66 0.74 15.71
C GLU A 43 4.41 0.80 14.38
N GLN A 44 5.34 -0.12 14.10
CA GLN A 44 6.07 -0.16 12.81
C GLN A 44 5.18 -0.36 11.58
N HIS A 45 3.94 -0.82 11.74
CA HIS A 45 3.01 -1.03 10.62
C HIS A 45 1.87 -0.01 10.55
N ARG A 46 1.84 1.01 11.41
CA ARG A 46 0.91 2.12 11.21
C ARG A 46 1.34 2.89 9.97
N ARG A 47 0.72 2.55 8.84
CA ARG A 47 0.85 3.31 7.59
C ARG A 47 0.69 4.80 7.91
N PRO A 48 1.57 5.67 7.38
CA PRO A 48 1.43 7.10 7.60
C PRO A 48 0.02 7.53 7.19
N ARG A 49 -0.69 8.19 8.10
CA ARG A 49 -2.01 8.77 7.81
C ARG A 49 -1.81 9.77 6.66
N VAL A 50 -2.22 9.37 5.47
CA VAL A 50 -2.20 10.25 4.29
C VAL A 50 -3.13 11.42 4.60
N PRO A 51 -2.65 12.69 4.50
CA PRO A 51 -3.52 13.83 4.68
C PRO A 51 -4.65 13.81 3.64
N PRO A 52 -5.85 14.30 3.97
CA PRO A 52 -6.96 14.34 3.02
C PRO A 52 -6.55 15.14 1.78
N VAL A 53 -6.76 14.56 0.60
CA VAL A 53 -6.51 15.21 -0.69
C VAL A 53 -7.47 16.40 -0.81
N PRO A 54 -7.02 17.61 -1.20
CA PRO A 54 -7.91 18.74 -1.39
C PRO A 54 -8.94 18.43 -2.48
N VAL A 55 -10.21 18.71 -2.18
CA VAL A 55 -11.32 18.59 -3.14
C VAL A 55 -11.05 19.55 -4.29
N ARG A 56 -10.88 19.02 -5.51
CA ARG A 56 -10.71 19.85 -6.71
C ARG A 56 -11.97 20.69 -6.91
N GLN A 57 -11.84 22.00 -6.77
CA GLN A 57 -12.91 22.94 -7.12
C GLN A 57 -13.14 22.86 -8.64
N GLN A 58 -14.40 22.76 -9.05
CA GLN A 58 -14.75 22.80 -10.47
C GLN A 58 -14.41 24.20 -11.02
N PRO A 59 -13.76 24.30 -12.19
CA PRO A 59 -13.47 25.58 -12.79
C PRO A 59 -14.79 26.31 -13.08
N LYS A 60 -14.81 27.62 -12.79
CA LYS A 60 -15.96 28.47 -13.11
C LYS A 60 -16.10 28.55 -14.64
N PRO A 61 -17.31 28.46 -15.20
CA PRO A 61 -17.50 28.60 -16.64
C PRO A 61 -17.09 30.01 -17.09
N ASP A 62 -16.35 30.09 -18.19
CA ASP A 62 -15.91 31.35 -18.78
C ASP A 62 -17.11 32.15 -19.31
N PRO A 63 -17.25 33.43 -18.96
CA PRO A 63 -18.38 34.25 -19.39
C PRO A 63 -18.40 34.49 -20.90
N ASP A 64 -17.21 34.57 -21.52
CA ASP A 64 -17.04 34.95 -22.92
C ASP A 64 -16.91 33.74 -23.86
N ALA A 65 -17.16 32.54 -23.34
CA ALA A 65 -17.05 31.30 -24.11
C ALA A 65 -17.89 31.34 -25.39
N ALA A 66 -19.11 31.90 -25.31
CA ALA A 66 -20.01 32.00 -26.45
C ALA A 66 -19.46 32.87 -27.59
N GLU A 67 -18.81 33.99 -27.26
CA GLU A 67 -18.19 34.88 -28.25
C GLU A 67 -16.99 34.22 -28.90
N HIS A 68 -16.17 33.54 -28.09
CA HIS A 68 -15.02 32.79 -28.58
C HIS A 68 -15.45 31.66 -29.55
N TYR A 69 -16.51 30.92 -29.23
CA TYR A 69 -17.06 29.91 -30.13
C TYR A 69 -17.60 30.51 -31.44
N ALA A 70 -18.27 31.67 -31.38
CA ALA A 70 -18.76 32.35 -32.57
C ALA A 70 -17.61 32.78 -33.50
N ALA A 71 -16.53 33.33 -32.94
CA ALA A 71 -15.33 33.74 -33.69
C ALA A 71 -14.64 32.54 -34.35
N LEU A 72 -14.53 31.40 -33.65
CA LEU A 72 -13.98 30.17 -34.22
C LEU A 72 -14.83 29.63 -35.36
N LEU A 73 -16.16 29.65 -35.22
CA LEU A 73 -17.06 29.23 -36.28
C LEU A 73 -16.93 30.13 -37.51
N GLU A 74 -16.88 31.45 -37.34
CA GLU A 74 -16.67 32.39 -38.45
C GLU A 74 -15.34 32.10 -39.17
N ALA A 75 -14.24 31.94 -38.42
CA ALA A 75 -12.92 31.67 -38.98
C ALA A 75 -12.83 30.31 -39.71
N THR A 76 -13.58 29.31 -39.27
CA THR A 76 -13.56 27.95 -39.84
C THR A 76 -14.55 27.78 -41.00
N THR A 77 -15.50 28.71 -41.19
CA THR A 77 -16.42 28.62 -42.32
C THR A 77 -15.70 28.88 -43.66
N PRO A 78 -15.73 27.93 -44.61
CA PRO A 78 -15.11 28.13 -45.91
C PRO A 78 -15.88 29.21 -46.67
N ARG A 79 -15.22 30.34 -46.95
CA ARG A 79 -15.77 31.43 -47.76
C ARG A 79 -16.00 30.90 -49.18
N ARG A 80 -17.26 30.63 -49.52
CA ARG A 80 -17.67 30.16 -50.86
C ARG A 80 -17.22 31.19 -51.89
N ARG A 81 -16.12 30.93 -52.59
CA ARG A 81 -15.70 31.76 -53.73
C ARG A 81 -16.77 31.59 -54.80
N ARG A 82 -17.52 32.66 -55.07
CA ARG A 82 -18.40 32.73 -56.24
C ARG A 82 -17.48 32.66 -57.46
N SER A 83 -17.44 31.50 -58.12
CA SER A 83 -16.87 31.36 -59.46
C SER A 83 -17.80 32.09 -60.42
N THR A 84 -17.49 33.34 -60.73
CA THR A 84 -18.06 34.03 -61.88
C THR A 84 -17.34 33.49 -63.11
N VAL A 85 -18.03 32.62 -63.85
CA VAL A 85 -17.76 32.33 -65.27
C VAL A 85 -18.54 33.34 -66.09
#